data_AF-A0A3P7MGK5-F1
#
_entry.id   AF-A0A3P7MGK5-F1
#
_cell.length_a   1.000
_cell.length_b   1.000
_cell.length_c   1.000
_cell.angle_alpha   90.00
_cell.angle_beta   90.00
_cell.angle_gamma   90.00
#
_symmetry.space_group_name_H-M   'P 1'
#
loop_
_entity.id
_entity.type
_entity.pdbx_description
1 polymer ?
#
loop_
_entity_poly.entity_id
_entity_poly.type
_entity_poly.pdbx_seq_one_letter_code
_entity_poly.pdbx_strand_id
1 'polypeptide(L)'
;NGGDKEPYRTPGIVPFDGSSIEEVLPKIKRVALTALKVDREIVVVAADNAPSDVILDRTDYLQRTKNLLEDRQLYVPREISPTKRLTCEINLTLLALENSSAITPSARYMARAQEMALSRLYDLTKVHKEGDPLRPIVSLKGTPTYRVTKWLFRCLKFLTVDLETMVCLSKQFLEKLKGVSFLSSDIMVSFDVTSLFTSTSRDLAVETVELLLLSVYDDMGNRICPNPAAHKVLFQDVLHF
;
A
#
# COMPACT_ATOMS: atom_id res chain seq x y z
N ASN A 1 -10.11 9.70 -26.54
CA ASN A 1 -11.42 9.44 -25.92
C ASN A 1 -11.37 8.17 -25.11
N GLY A 2 -11.74 8.24 -23.84
CA GLY A 2 -11.85 7.09 -22.94
C GLY A 2 -10.67 6.88 -22.00
N GLY A 3 -10.33 7.89 -21.18
CA GLY A 3 -9.41 7.72 -20.05
C GLY A 3 -10.22 7.47 -18.79
N ASP A 4 -10.27 6.23 -18.33
CA ASP A 4 -10.81 5.86 -17.03
C ASP A 4 -9.99 6.54 -15.93
N LYS A 5 -10.59 7.56 -15.31
CA LYS A 5 -10.08 8.16 -14.08
C LYS A 5 -10.58 7.31 -12.91
N GLU A 6 -9.70 6.49 -12.36
CA GLU A 6 -9.90 5.87 -11.04
C GLU A 6 -10.18 6.96 -9.97
N PRO A 7 -11.18 6.79 -9.08
CA PRO A 7 -11.56 7.79 -8.09
C PRO A 7 -10.84 7.57 -6.75
N TYR A 8 -9.55 7.25 -6.75
CA TYR A 8 -8.79 7.15 -5.50
C TYR A 8 -8.16 8.50 -5.15
N ARG A 9 -8.77 9.21 -4.18
CA ARG A 9 -8.12 10.35 -3.51
C ARG A 9 -6.76 9.88 -3.00
N THR A 10 -5.70 10.57 -3.43
CA THR A 10 -4.34 10.28 -2.98
C THR A 10 -4.18 10.90 -1.60
N PRO A 11 -3.98 10.13 -0.51
CA PRO A 11 -3.74 10.72 0.79
C PRO A 11 -2.24 11.00 0.86
N GLY A 12 -1.87 12.24 0.59
CA GLY A 12 -0.66 12.83 1.15
C GLY A 12 -1.08 13.81 2.24
N ILE A 13 -0.12 14.54 2.79
CA ILE A 13 -0.41 15.90 3.28
C ILE A 13 -0.80 16.70 2.02
N VAL A 14 -2.03 16.50 1.56
CA VAL A 14 -2.68 17.37 0.61
C VAL A 14 -3.07 18.56 1.47
N PRO A 15 -2.59 19.78 1.20
CA PRO A 15 -3.23 20.95 1.78
C PRO A 15 -4.69 20.83 1.39
N PHE A 16 -5.58 20.64 2.38
CA PHE A 16 -7.01 20.37 2.24
C PHE A 16 -7.54 20.85 0.87
N ASP A 17 -7.62 19.94 -0.12
CA ASP A 17 -8.00 20.29 -1.48
C ASP A 17 -9.53 20.34 -1.57
N GLY A 18 -10.09 21.31 -0.84
CA GLY A 18 -11.49 21.72 -0.95
C GLY A 18 -11.93 22.16 -2.34
N SER A 19 -11.07 22.05 -3.37
CA SER A 19 -11.33 22.44 -4.76
C SER A 19 -12.55 21.78 -5.38
N SER A 20 -13.01 20.63 -4.86
CA SER A 20 -14.23 19.97 -5.36
C SER A 20 -15.48 20.20 -4.48
N ILE A 21 -15.37 20.95 -3.37
CA ILE A 21 -16.48 21.21 -2.42
C ILE A 21 -16.73 22.72 -2.23
N GLU A 22 -15.80 23.58 -2.68
CA GLU A 22 -15.88 25.04 -2.53
C GLU A 22 -17.05 25.70 -3.28
N GLU A 23 -17.66 25.03 -4.26
CA GLU A 23 -18.83 25.57 -4.98
C GLU A 23 -20.18 25.34 -4.27
N VAL A 24 -20.27 24.39 -3.33
CA VAL A 24 -21.56 23.99 -2.72
C VAL A 24 -21.71 24.48 -1.26
N LEU A 25 -20.65 25.02 -0.67
CA LEU A 25 -20.64 25.40 0.76
C LEU A 25 -21.05 26.87 1.01
N PRO A 26 -21.92 27.14 2.01
CA PRO A 26 -22.21 28.49 2.49
C PRO A 26 -20.94 29.30 2.77
N LYS A 27 -20.97 30.61 2.49
CA LYS A 27 -19.82 31.52 2.62
C LYS A 27 -19.13 31.43 3.99
N ILE A 28 -19.90 31.28 5.07
CA ILE A 28 -19.36 31.17 6.43
C ILE A 28 -18.52 29.90 6.65
N LYS A 29 -18.92 28.78 6.04
CA LYS A 29 -18.16 27.52 6.11
C LYS A 29 -16.86 27.61 5.32
N ARG A 30 -16.86 28.32 4.18
CA ARG A 30 -15.63 28.57 3.40
C ARG A 30 -14.62 29.40 4.19
N VAL A 31 -15.09 30.48 4.83
CA VAL A 31 -14.23 31.31 5.70
C VAL A 31 -13.65 30.49 6.86
N ALA A 32 -14.46 29.66 7.51
CA ALA A 32 -13.98 28.78 8.57
C ALA A 32 -12.93 27.76 8.06
N LEU A 33 -13.14 27.16 6.88
CA LEU A 33 -12.17 26.25 6.27
C LEU A 33 -10.86 26.96 5.92
N THR A 34 -10.93 28.20 5.41
CA THR A 34 -9.71 28.99 5.16
C THR A 34 -8.99 29.31 6.46
N ALA A 35 -9.71 29.64 7.54
CA ALA A 35 -9.10 29.87 8.85
C ALA A 35 -8.41 28.60 9.38
N LEU A 36 -9.07 27.44 9.30
CA LEU A 36 -8.49 26.15 9.71
C LEU A 36 -7.27 25.76 8.85
N LYS A 37 -7.25 26.10 7.56
CA LYS A 37 -6.08 25.87 6.68
C LYS A 37 -4.86 26.72 7.07
N VAL A 38 -5.08 27.89 7.64
CA VAL A 38 -4.01 28.84 7.99
C VAL A 38 -3.47 28.60 9.40
N ASP A 39 -4.30 28.04 10.28
CA ASP A 39 -3.90 27.69 11.64
C ASP A 39 -2.80 26.63 11.63
N ARG A 40 -1.66 26.98 12.22
CA ARG A 40 -0.47 26.12 12.29
C ARG A 40 -0.46 25.26 13.55
N GLU A 41 -1.34 25.51 14.52
CA GLU A 41 -1.41 24.75 15.78
C GLU A 41 -2.29 23.50 15.64
N ILE A 42 -3.01 23.36 14.52
CA ILE A 42 -3.86 22.20 14.25
C ILE A 42 -3.34 21.35 13.09
N VAL A 43 -3.74 20.09 13.07
CA VAL A 43 -3.55 19.16 11.95
C VAL A 43 -4.90 18.54 11.64
N VAL A 44 -5.26 18.53 10.35
CA VAL A 44 -6.44 17.84 9.83
C VAL A 44 -6.01 16.50 9.26
N VAL A 45 -6.52 15.41 9.84
CA VAL A 45 -6.17 14.03 9.49
C VAL A 45 -7.44 13.26 9.13
N ALA A 46 -7.38 12.38 8.14
CA ALA A 46 -8.52 11.53 7.81
C ALA A 46 -8.76 10.46 8.90
N ALA A 47 -10.03 10.18 9.19
CA ALA A 47 -10.42 9.08 10.07
C ALA A 47 -10.21 7.71 9.39
N ASP A 48 -9.71 6.73 10.14
CA ASP A 48 -9.60 5.35 9.68
C ASP A 48 -11.00 4.73 9.60
N ASN A 49 -11.34 4.17 8.44
CA ASN A 49 -12.64 3.55 8.13
C ASN A 49 -13.87 4.46 8.25
N ALA A 50 -13.72 5.78 8.18
CA ALA A 50 -14.85 6.71 8.16
C ALA A 50 -14.62 7.84 7.14
N PRO A 51 -15.69 8.33 6.46
CA PRO A 51 -15.61 9.44 5.51
C PRO A 51 -15.60 10.80 6.25
N SER A 52 -14.77 10.91 7.29
CA SER A 52 -14.69 12.06 8.18
C SER A 52 -13.24 12.49 8.38
N ASP A 53 -13.04 13.78 8.63
CA ASP A 53 -11.75 14.33 9.02
C ASP A 53 -11.74 14.61 10.53
N VAL A 54 -10.58 14.48 11.16
CA VAL A 54 -10.31 14.71 12.57
C VAL A 54 -9.37 15.89 12.69
N ILE A 55 -9.73 16.85 13.55
CA ILE A 55 -8.88 17.99 13.89
C ILE A 55 -8.14 17.62 15.17
N LEU A 56 -6.81 17.65 15.12
CA LEU A 56 -5.94 17.36 16.25
C LEU A 56 -5.07 18.57 16.55
N ASP A 57 -4.68 18.71 17.81
CA ASP A 57 -3.57 19.58 18.20
C ASP A 57 -2.28 19.08 17.54
N ARG A 58 -1.52 19.99 16.94
CA ARG A 58 -0.31 19.65 16.19
C ARG A 58 0.78 19.09 17.07
N THR A 59 0.93 19.61 18.28
CA THR A 59 1.99 19.17 19.20
C THR A 59 1.69 17.76 19.70
N ASP A 60 0.44 17.51 20.11
CA ASP A 60 -0.03 16.17 20.48
C ASP A 60 0.14 15.18 19.31
N TYR A 61 -0.32 15.56 18.11
CA TYR A 61 -0.18 14.74 16.91
C TYR A 61 1.28 14.34 16.66
N LEU A 62 2.19 15.32 16.59
CA LEU A 62 3.61 15.07 16.33
C LEU A 62 4.26 14.21 17.42
N GLN A 63 3.90 14.43 18.68
CA GLN A 63 4.42 13.64 19.80
C GLN A 63 3.95 12.18 19.72
N ARG A 64 2.67 11.95 19.42
CA ARG A 64 2.10 10.60 19.27
C ARG A 64 2.72 9.86 18.08
N THR A 65 2.88 10.52 16.94
CA THR A 65 3.58 9.95 15.78
C THR A 65 5.03 9.62 16.12
N LYS A 66 5.74 10.50 16.84
CA LYS A 66 7.12 10.24 17.27
C LYS A 66 7.21 9.03 18.18
N ASN A 67 6.32 8.92 19.18
CA ASN A 67 6.27 7.77 20.09
C ASN A 67 6.06 6.45 19.32
N LEU A 68 5.25 6.45 18.25
CA LEU A 68 5.07 5.29 17.38
C LEU A 68 6.36 4.89 16.64
N LEU A 69 7.16 5.87 16.22
CA LEU A 69 8.43 5.65 15.51
C LEU A 69 9.61 5.31 16.43
N GLU A 70 9.42 5.45 17.74
CA GLU A 70 10.43 5.08 18.74
C GLU A 70 10.45 3.57 19.03
N ASP A 71 9.46 2.82 18.55
CA ASP A 71 9.46 1.35 18.63
C ASP A 71 10.65 0.75 17.86
N ARG A 72 11.66 0.29 18.62
CA ARG A 72 12.89 -0.32 18.09
C ARG A 72 12.73 -1.75 17.62
N GLN A 73 11.62 -2.40 17.91
CA GLN A 73 11.30 -3.72 17.35
C GLN A 73 10.85 -3.58 15.89
N LEU A 74 10.18 -2.47 15.56
CA LEU A 74 9.62 -2.22 14.23
C LEU A 74 10.46 -1.26 13.38
N TYR A 75 11.09 -0.26 13.99
CA TYR A 75 11.79 0.81 13.27
C TYR A 75 13.26 0.96 13.69
N VAL A 76 14.12 1.07 12.68
CA VAL A 76 15.54 1.36 12.86
C VAL A 76 15.83 2.77 12.34
N PRO A 77 16.36 3.69 13.18
CA PRO A 77 16.78 5.01 12.73
C PRO A 77 17.81 4.93 11.62
N ARG A 78 17.68 5.83 10.64
CA ARG A 78 18.63 5.92 9.54
C ARG A 78 18.97 7.37 9.26
N GLU A 79 20.23 7.71 9.45
CA GLU A 79 20.74 9.09 9.24
C GLU A 79 20.93 9.43 7.76
N ILE A 80 21.36 8.45 6.97
CA ILE A 80 21.67 8.64 5.55
C ILE A 80 20.52 8.14 4.70
N SER A 81 19.97 9.04 3.87
CA SER A 81 18.93 8.71 2.91
C SER A 81 19.39 7.58 1.97
N PRO A 82 18.65 6.45 1.91
CA PRO A 82 19.01 5.34 1.03
C PRO A 82 18.75 5.61 -0.44
N THR A 83 18.07 6.71 -0.79
CA THR A 83 17.46 6.92 -2.11
C THR A 83 18.47 6.71 -3.24
N LYS A 84 19.65 7.34 -3.19
CA LYS A 84 20.64 7.24 -4.27
C LYS A 84 21.15 5.81 -4.46
N ARG A 85 21.41 5.11 -3.34
CA ARG A 85 21.87 3.73 -3.34
C ARG A 85 20.79 2.81 -3.92
N LEU A 86 19.55 2.91 -3.43
CA LEU A 86 18.41 2.13 -3.93
C LEU A 86 18.15 2.37 -5.41
N THR A 87 18.17 3.63 -5.86
CA THR A 87 18.00 3.95 -7.29
C THR A 87 19.07 3.28 -8.14
N CYS A 88 20.32 3.29 -7.68
CA CYS A 88 21.43 2.64 -8.38
C CYS A 88 21.22 1.12 -8.42
N GLU A 89 20.99 0.50 -7.27
CA GLU A 89 20.81 -0.95 -7.15
C GLU A 89 19.62 -1.45 -7.99
N ILE A 90 18.46 -0.79 -7.90
CA ILE A 90 17.27 -1.12 -8.71
C ILE A 90 17.60 -1.06 -10.21
N ASN A 91 18.22 0.03 -10.67
CA ASN A 91 18.50 0.20 -12.09
C ASN A 91 19.57 -0.77 -12.60
N LEU A 92 20.55 -1.13 -11.77
CA LEU A 92 21.55 -2.15 -12.09
C LEU A 92 20.93 -3.54 -12.18
N THR A 93 20.07 -3.91 -11.23
CA THR A 93 19.34 -5.19 -11.26
C THR A 93 18.44 -5.27 -12.50
N LEU A 94 17.68 -4.22 -12.82
CA LEU A 94 16.86 -4.21 -14.03
C LEU A 94 17.69 -4.31 -15.32
N LEU A 95 18.88 -3.72 -15.36
CA LEU A 95 19.79 -3.87 -16.51
C LEU A 95 20.34 -5.29 -16.62
N ALA A 96 20.72 -5.91 -15.50
CA ALA A 96 21.17 -7.30 -15.47
C ALA A 96 20.08 -8.26 -15.94
N LEU A 97 18.84 -8.04 -15.51
CA LEU A 97 17.66 -8.80 -15.94
C LEU A 97 17.35 -8.64 -17.43
N GLU A 98 17.57 -7.47 -18.02
CA GLU A 98 17.42 -7.28 -19.47
C GLU A 98 18.52 -8.01 -20.24
N ASN A 99 19.77 -7.89 -19.78
CA ASN A 99 20.91 -8.56 -20.40
C ASN A 99 20.79 -10.09 -20.36
N SER A 100 20.17 -10.64 -19.32
CA SER A 100 19.85 -12.07 -19.23
C SER A 100 18.57 -12.48 -19.99
N SER A 101 17.92 -11.54 -20.69
CA SER A 101 16.63 -11.73 -21.37
C SER A 101 15.49 -12.14 -20.43
N ALA A 102 15.64 -11.94 -19.12
CA ALA A 102 14.61 -12.19 -18.12
C ALA A 102 13.46 -11.16 -18.21
N ILE A 103 13.78 -9.92 -18.60
CA ILE A 103 12.79 -8.87 -18.86
C ILE A 103 13.02 -8.21 -20.23
N THR A 104 11.94 -7.66 -20.79
CA THR A 104 12.03 -6.88 -22.03
C THR A 104 12.53 -5.46 -21.76
N PRO A 105 13.10 -4.77 -22.76
CA PRO A 105 13.46 -3.35 -22.64
C PRO A 105 12.27 -2.46 -22.21
N SER A 106 11.05 -2.81 -22.65
CA SER A 106 9.81 -2.13 -22.25
C SER A 106 9.49 -2.36 -20.78
N ALA A 107 9.65 -3.58 -20.27
CA ALA A 107 9.48 -3.88 -18.85
C ALA A 107 10.47 -3.10 -17.97
N ARG A 108 11.76 -3.06 -18.34
CA ARG A 108 12.75 -2.19 -17.70
C ARG A 108 12.32 -0.72 -17.73
N TYR A 109 11.87 -0.23 -18.89
CA TYR A 109 11.39 1.14 -19.01
C TYR A 109 10.24 1.44 -18.05
N MET A 110 9.32 0.49 -17.84
CA MET A 110 8.21 0.63 -16.90
C MET A 110 8.65 0.60 -15.44
N ALA A 111 9.59 -0.27 -15.08
CA ALA A 111 10.03 -0.53 -13.71
C ALA A 111 11.14 0.40 -13.19
N ARG A 112 11.92 1.03 -14.09
CA ARG A 112 13.12 1.82 -13.72
C ARG A 112 12.86 2.85 -12.61
N ALA A 113 13.83 2.97 -11.71
CA ALA A 113 13.84 4.00 -10.68
C ALA A 113 14.28 5.33 -11.29
N GLN A 114 13.41 6.34 -11.26
CA GLN A 114 13.72 7.72 -11.70
C GLN A 114 13.49 8.75 -10.61
N GLU A 115 12.60 8.44 -9.66
CA GLU A 115 12.15 9.37 -8.66
C GLU A 115 13.11 9.29 -7.46
N MET A 116 13.42 10.44 -6.86
CA MET A 116 14.39 10.56 -5.76
C MET A 116 13.74 11.06 -4.45
N ALA A 117 12.41 11.07 -4.37
CA ALA A 117 11.76 11.50 -3.14
C ALA A 117 11.88 10.41 -2.07
N LEU A 118 11.94 10.85 -0.81
CA LEU A 118 11.73 9.97 0.33
C LEU A 118 10.25 9.62 0.44
N SER A 119 9.97 8.47 1.03
CA SER A 119 8.61 8.10 1.38
C SER A 119 8.03 9.11 2.37
N ARG A 120 6.74 9.37 2.25
CA ARG A 120 6.02 10.30 3.13
C ARG A 120 5.23 9.49 4.13
N LEU A 121 5.48 9.71 5.42
CA LEU A 121 4.65 9.17 6.48
C LEU A 121 3.56 10.19 6.83
N TYR A 122 2.34 9.70 6.97
CA TYR A 122 1.21 10.43 7.55
C TYR A 122 0.39 9.42 8.33
N ASP A 123 -0.36 9.87 9.33
CA ASP A 123 -1.19 8.97 10.12
C ASP A 123 -2.66 9.09 9.74
N LEU A 124 -3.44 8.09 10.13
CA LEU A 124 -4.90 8.13 10.17
C LEU A 124 -5.37 7.95 11.62
N THR A 125 -6.49 8.54 12.01
CA THR A 125 -6.99 8.42 13.38
C THR A 125 -8.04 7.32 13.48
N LYS A 126 -7.82 6.31 14.33
CA LYS A 126 -8.80 5.24 14.60
C LYS A 126 -9.85 5.67 15.60
N VAL A 127 -10.78 6.53 15.15
CA VAL A 127 -11.87 7.10 15.98
C VAL A 127 -12.87 6.08 16.55
N HIS A 128 -12.80 4.83 16.09
CA HIS A 128 -13.64 3.73 16.57
C HIS A 128 -12.96 2.90 17.69
N LYS A 129 -11.77 3.32 18.17
CA LYS A 129 -11.04 2.68 19.26
C LYS A 129 -10.76 3.67 20.38
N GLU A 130 -10.73 3.17 21.61
CA GLU A 130 -10.45 3.99 22.79
C GLU A 130 -9.05 4.66 22.69
N GLY A 131 -8.98 5.94 23.05
CA GLY A 131 -7.76 6.74 22.96
C GLY A 131 -7.39 7.17 21.53
N ASP A 132 -8.28 6.98 20.55
CA ASP A 132 -8.17 7.42 19.17
C ASP A 132 -6.79 7.13 18.52
N PRO A 133 -6.27 5.88 18.60
CA PRO A 133 -4.89 5.58 18.23
C PRO A 133 -4.60 5.93 16.77
N LEU A 134 -3.38 6.44 16.54
CA LEU A 134 -2.90 6.75 15.20
C LEU A 134 -2.49 5.46 14.45
N ARG A 135 -2.77 5.44 13.14
CA ARG A 135 -2.36 4.40 12.21
C ARG A 135 -1.38 5.02 11.20
N PRO A 136 -0.08 4.74 11.30
CA PRO A 136 0.88 5.26 10.34
C PRO A 136 0.68 4.64 8.96
N ILE A 137 0.70 5.48 7.93
CA ILE A 137 0.65 5.10 6.53
C ILE A 137 1.87 5.70 5.82
N VAL A 138 2.57 4.84 5.07
CA VAL A 138 3.73 5.25 4.28
C VAL A 138 3.34 5.35 2.82
N SER A 139 3.36 6.57 2.28
CA SER A 139 3.22 6.78 0.84
C SER A 139 4.55 6.55 0.14
N LEU A 140 4.56 5.59 -0.78
CA LEU A 140 5.70 5.32 -1.66
C LEU A 140 5.65 6.12 -2.96
N LYS A 141 4.65 6.97 -3.18
CA LYS A 141 4.57 7.75 -4.43
C LYS A 141 5.76 8.72 -4.52
N GLY A 142 6.50 8.70 -5.62
CA GLY A 142 7.70 9.52 -5.76
C GLY A 142 8.99 8.84 -5.29
N THR A 143 8.93 7.61 -4.77
CA THR A 143 10.12 6.89 -4.30
C THR A 143 10.78 6.10 -5.43
N PRO A 144 12.08 5.78 -5.32
CA PRO A 144 12.77 4.90 -6.26
C PRO A 144 12.07 3.54 -6.48
N THR A 145 11.39 3.02 -5.45
CA THR A 145 10.72 1.72 -5.45
C THR A 145 9.33 1.74 -6.11
N TYR A 146 8.67 2.89 -6.19
CA TYR A 146 7.28 2.98 -6.62
C TYR A 146 6.98 2.30 -7.95
N ARG A 147 7.82 2.59 -8.95
CA ARG A 147 7.62 2.10 -10.32
C ARG A 147 7.85 0.61 -10.44
N VAL A 148 8.89 0.10 -9.78
CA VAL A 148 9.18 -1.34 -9.79
C VAL A 148 8.13 -2.12 -9.01
N THR A 149 7.67 -1.63 -7.85
CA THR A 149 6.55 -2.24 -7.10
C THR A 149 5.27 -2.25 -7.94
N LYS A 150 4.93 -1.15 -8.62
CA LYS A 150 3.73 -1.09 -9.49
C LYS A 150 3.82 -2.04 -10.67
N TRP A 151 5.00 -2.20 -11.25
CA TRP A 151 5.23 -3.14 -12.33
C TRP A 151 5.13 -4.59 -11.83
N LEU A 152 5.76 -4.92 -10.70
CA LEU A 152 5.64 -6.23 -10.04
C LEU A 152 4.18 -6.57 -9.71
N PHE A 153 3.43 -5.64 -9.15
CA PHE A 153 2.01 -5.85 -8.85
C PHE A 153 1.21 -6.21 -10.11
N ARG A 154 1.50 -5.58 -11.26
CA ARG A 154 0.84 -5.95 -12.53
C ARG A 154 1.21 -7.34 -13.00
N CYS A 155 2.45 -7.77 -12.75
CA CYS A 155 2.91 -9.12 -13.05
C CYS A 155 2.28 -10.15 -12.12
N LEU A 156 2.07 -9.83 -10.84
CA LEU A 156 1.64 -10.81 -9.83
C LEU A 156 0.13 -10.84 -9.57
N LYS A 157 -0.63 -9.79 -9.94
CA LYS A 157 -2.05 -9.67 -9.59
C LYS A 157 -2.92 -10.86 -10.02
N PHE A 158 -2.50 -11.62 -11.04
CA PHE A 158 -3.26 -12.78 -11.50
C PHE A 158 -3.23 -13.93 -10.50
N LEU A 159 -2.19 -14.03 -9.66
CA LEU A 159 -2.06 -15.08 -8.65
C LEU A 159 -3.17 -15.02 -7.59
N THR A 160 -3.84 -13.87 -7.44
CA THR A 160 -4.86 -13.68 -6.40
C THR A 160 -6.29 -13.75 -6.95
N VAL A 161 -6.50 -13.85 -8.27
CA VAL A 161 -7.84 -13.67 -8.88
C VAL A 161 -8.81 -14.81 -8.55
N ASP A 162 -8.31 -16.03 -8.35
CA ASP A 162 -9.15 -17.24 -8.15
C ASP A 162 -8.79 -18.01 -6.87
N LEU A 163 -8.19 -17.34 -5.87
CA LEU A 163 -7.87 -18.01 -4.61
C LEU A 163 -9.15 -18.31 -3.82
N GLU A 164 -9.43 -19.59 -3.56
CA GLU A 164 -10.64 -20.02 -2.84
C GLU A 164 -10.78 -19.37 -1.45
N THR A 165 -9.63 -19.11 -0.81
CA THR A 165 -9.50 -18.49 0.51
C THR A 165 -9.68 -16.98 0.50
N MET A 166 -9.69 -16.34 -0.67
CA MET A 166 -9.88 -14.89 -0.80
C MET A 166 -11.35 -14.55 -1.07
N VAL A 167 -11.86 -13.55 -0.37
CA VAL A 167 -13.19 -12.99 -0.62
C VAL A 167 -13.02 -11.49 -0.82
N CYS A 168 -13.28 -11.01 -2.03
CA CYS A 168 -13.00 -9.63 -2.40
C CYS A 168 -14.12 -8.65 -2.02
N LEU A 169 -15.35 -9.17 -1.89
CA LEU A 169 -16.55 -8.36 -1.72
C LEU A 169 -17.45 -8.94 -0.64
N SER A 170 -18.08 -8.06 0.15
CA SER A 170 -19.10 -8.44 1.14
C SER A 170 -20.25 -9.23 0.51
N LYS A 171 -20.63 -8.90 -0.74
CA LYS A 171 -21.62 -9.66 -1.49
C LYS A 171 -21.17 -11.11 -1.75
N GLN A 172 -19.93 -11.31 -2.18
CA GLN A 172 -19.38 -12.66 -2.40
C GLN A 172 -19.34 -13.46 -1.10
N PHE A 173 -18.99 -12.81 0.01
CA PHE A 173 -19.03 -13.43 1.35
C PHE A 173 -20.43 -13.92 1.71
N LEU A 174 -21.45 -13.07 1.54
CA LEU A 174 -22.84 -13.43 1.83
C LEU A 174 -23.34 -14.57 0.93
N GLU A 175 -22.99 -14.58 -0.36
CA GLU A 175 -23.36 -15.69 -1.25
C GLU A 175 -22.70 -17.00 -0.81
N LYS A 176 -21.43 -16.99 -0.39
CA LYS A 176 -20.77 -18.19 0.18
C LYS A 176 -21.47 -18.68 1.44
N LEU A 177 -21.90 -17.77 2.33
CA LEU A 177 -22.60 -18.13 3.57
C LEU A 177 -24.00 -18.73 3.34
N LYS A 178 -24.74 -18.31 2.30
CA LYS A 178 -26.07 -18.86 2.01
C LYS A 178 -26.05 -20.36 1.74
N GLY A 179 -24.93 -20.90 1.25
CA GLY A 179 -24.75 -22.33 0.99
C GLY A 179 -24.38 -23.15 2.23
N VAL A 180 -24.15 -22.51 3.38
CA VAL A 180 -23.74 -23.17 4.62
C VAL A 180 -24.95 -23.38 5.52
N SER A 181 -25.25 -24.63 5.85
CA SER A 181 -26.25 -24.99 6.85
C SER A 181 -25.61 -25.00 8.24
N PHE A 182 -26.16 -24.24 9.18
CA PHE A 182 -25.70 -24.19 10.56
C PHE A 182 -26.61 -25.04 11.45
N LEU A 183 -26.01 -25.85 12.32
CA LEU A 183 -26.70 -26.54 13.40
C LEU A 183 -26.84 -25.60 14.62
N SER A 184 -27.82 -25.85 15.46
CA SER A 184 -28.00 -25.09 16.71
C SER A 184 -26.86 -25.27 17.71
N SER A 185 -26.02 -26.29 17.53
CA SER A 185 -24.81 -26.54 18.32
C SER A 185 -23.56 -25.82 17.80
N ASP A 186 -23.63 -25.19 16.62
CA ASP A 186 -22.47 -24.59 15.99
C ASP A 186 -22.08 -23.29 16.69
N ILE A 187 -20.77 -23.07 16.79
CA ILE A 187 -20.20 -21.87 17.41
C ILE A 187 -19.47 -21.09 16.34
N MET A 188 -19.82 -19.80 16.19
CA MET A 188 -19.08 -18.89 15.34
C MET A 188 -17.88 -18.34 16.12
N VAL A 189 -16.69 -18.49 15.53
CA VAL A 189 -15.45 -17.92 16.06
C VAL A 189 -14.91 -16.91 15.05
N SER A 190 -14.55 -15.72 15.52
CA SER A 190 -13.96 -14.66 14.70
C SER A 190 -12.58 -14.31 15.23
N PHE A 191 -11.62 -14.15 14.30
CA PHE A 191 -10.25 -13.77 14.59
C PHE A 191 -9.92 -12.48 13.83
N ASP A 192 -9.21 -11.57 14.48
CA ASP A 192 -8.65 -10.38 13.85
C ASP A 192 -7.11 -10.47 13.90
N VAL A 193 -6.45 -10.12 12.80
CA VAL A 193 -4.99 -10.14 12.72
C VAL A 193 -4.46 -8.78 13.15
N THR A 194 -3.63 -8.78 14.19
CA THR A 194 -2.94 -7.57 14.63
C THR A 194 -1.73 -7.27 13.76
N SER A 195 -1.66 -6.03 13.26
CA SER A 195 -0.49 -5.47 12.58
C SER A 195 0.04 -6.32 11.40
N LEU A 196 -0.87 -6.87 10.58
CA LEU A 196 -0.55 -7.77 9.46
C LEU A 196 0.69 -7.34 8.65
N PHE A 197 0.80 -6.07 8.26
CA PHE A 197 1.92 -5.60 7.44
C PHE A 197 3.28 -5.69 8.12
N THR A 198 3.36 -5.44 9.42
CA THR A 198 4.63 -5.51 10.17
C THR A 198 4.95 -6.92 10.66
N SER A 199 3.92 -7.76 10.81
CA SER A 199 4.05 -9.15 11.27
C SER A 199 4.29 -10.15 10.13
N THR A 200 4.19 -9.72 8.87
CA THR A 200 4.39 -10.60 7.71
C THR A 200 5.89 -10.82 7.49
N SER A 201 6.37 -12.06 7.65
CA SER A 201 7.76 -12.42 7.32
C SER A 201 8.02 -12.22 5.83
N ARG A 202 9.06 -11.45 5.50
CA ARG A 202 9.48 -11.24 4.11
C ARG A 202 9.81 -12.55 3.42
N ASP A 203 10.56 -13.42 4.11
CA ASP A 203 11.04 -14.68 3.52
C ASP A 203 9.85 -15.62 3.25
N LEU A 204 8.87 -15.67 4.17
CA LEU A 204 7.64 -16.43 3.96
C LEU A 204 6.80 -15.87 2.81
N ALA A 205 6.75 -14.54 2.65
CA ALA A 205 6.04 -13.91 1.54
C ALA A 205 6.68 -14.25 0.18
N VAL A 206 8.02 -14.22 0.12
CA VAL A 206 8.79 -14.63 -1.08
C VAL A 206 8.51 -16.10 -1.41
N GLU A 207 8.64 -16.99 -0.43
CA GLU A 207 8.39 -18.42 -0.59
C GLU A 207 6.96 -18.70 -1.06
N THR A 208 5.97 -18.03 -0.47
CA THR A 208 4.56 -18.18 -0.86
C THR A 208 4.34 -17.77 -2.32
N VAL A 209 4.94 -16.67 -2.77
CA VAL A 209 4.83 -16.22 -4.17
C VAL A 209 5.51 -17.21 -5.11
N GLU A 210 6.68 -17.74 -4.74
CA GLU A 210 7.37 -18.77 -5.53
C GLU A 210 6.51 -20.04 -5.69
N LEU A 211 5.90 -20.52 -4.60
CA LEU A 211 5.02 -21.69 -4.62
C LEU A 211 3.78 -21.45 -5.49
N LEU A 212 3.12 -20.29 -5.36
CA LEU A 212 1.95 -19.93 -6.17
C LEU A 212 2.28 -19.80 -7.66
N LEU A 213 3.47 -19.29 -7.99
CA LEU A 213 3.92 -19.24 -9.38
C LEU A 213 4.09 -20.66 -9.92
N LEU A 214 4.80 -21.53 -9.20
CA LEU A 214 5.00 -22.92 -9.61
C LEU A 214 3.67 -23.64 -9.86
N SER A 215 2.69 -23.50 -8.97
CA SER A 215 1.38 -24.15 -9.13
C SER A 215 0.62 -23.67 -10.36
N VAL A 216 0.72 -22.38 -10.73
CA VAL A 216 0.03 -21.86 -11.92
C VAL A 216 0.75 -22.25 -13.22
N TYR A 217 2.07 -22.44 -13.19
CA TYR A 217 2.84 -22.85 -14.37
C TYR A 217 2.60 -24.30 -14.78
N ASP A 218 2.33 -25.19 -13.81
CA ASP A 218 2.02 -26.59 -14.10
C ASP A 218 0.65 -26.76 -14.78
N ASP A 219 -0.32 -25.90 -14.49
CA ASP A 219 -1.68 -25.97 -15.05
C ASP A 219 -1.88 -25.21 -16.37
N MET A 220 -1.10 -24.14 -16.63
CA MET A 220 -1.37 -23.20 -17.72
C MET A 220 -0.14 -22.97 -18.61
N GLY A 221 0.12 -23.93 -19.50
CA GLY A 221 1.18 -23.86 -20.51
C GLY A 221 1.30 -22.48 -21.19
N ASN A 222 2.38 -21.76 -20.84
CA ASN A 222 2.99 -20.64 -21.55
C ASN A 222 2.05 -19.56 -22.12
N ARG A 223 1.44 -18.68 -21.31
CA ARG A 223 0.76 -17.50 -21.89
C ARG A 223 0.93 -16.12 -21.26
N ILE A 224 1.59 -15.89 -20.12
CA ILE A 224 1.52 -14.53 -19.53
C ILE A 224 2.86 -13.86 -19.16
N CYS A 225 3.97 -14.56 -18.92
CA CYS A 225 5.25 -13.90 -18.57
C CYS A 225 6.50 -14.70 -19.01
N PRO A 226 7.68 -14.06 -19.18
CA PRO A 226 8.87 -14.67 -19.74
C PRO A 226 9.41 -15.73 -18.78
N ASN A 227 9.78 -16.90 -19.33
CA ASN A 227 10.63 -17.95 -18.77
C ASN A 227 10.64 -18.12 -17.22
N PRO A 228 10.23 -19.26 -16.65
CA PRO A 228 10.33 -19.55 -15.21
C PRO A 228 11.70 -19.23 -14.56
N ALA A 229 12.80 -19.33 -15.32
CA ALA A 229 14.13 -18.94 -14.85
C ALA A 229 14.29 -17.41 -14.63
N ALA A 230 13.58 -16.59 -15.40
CA ALA A 230 13.54 -15.13 -15.28
C ALA A 230 12.85 -14.69 -13.98
N HIS A 231 11.83 -15.43 -13.55
CA HIS A 231 11.06 -15.15 -12.33
C HIS A 231 11.91 -15.32 -11.08
N LYS A 232 12.67 -16.41 -10.97
CA LYS A 232 13.56 -16.65 -9.82
C LYS A 232 14.58 -15.51 -9.62
N VAL A 233 15.17 -15.02 -10.72
CA VAL A 233 16.10 -13.88 -10.69
C VAL A 233 15.35 -12.56 -10.40
N LEU A 234 14.15 -12.37 -10.96
CA LEU A 234 13.29 -11.24 -10.63
C LEU A 234 12.96 -11.16 -9.14
N PHE A 235 12.61 -12.28 -8.51
CA PHE A 235 12.11 -12.30 -7.14
C PHE A 235 13.22 -12.21 -6.12
N GLN A 236 14.35 -12.92 -6.33
CA GLN A 236 15.52 -12.80 -5.46
C GLN A 236 16.19 -11.43 -5.56
N ASP A 237 16.20 -10.79 -6.72
CA ASP A 237 16.93 -9.51 -6.84
C ASP A 237 16.02 -8.28 -6.67
N VAL A 238 14.71 -8.38 -6.91
CA VAL A 238 13.78 -7.22 -6.84
C VAL A 238 12.97 -7.18 -5.53
N LEU A 239 12.63 -8.32 -4.92
CA LEU A 239 11.95 -8.33 -3.61
C LEU A 239 12.92 -8.11 -2.43
N HIS A 240 14.23 -8.09 -2.68
CA HIS A 240 15.25 -7.79 -1.68
C HIS A 240 15.52 -6.28 -1.48
N PHE A 241 14.90 -5.40 -2.29
CA PHE A 241 14.91 -3.95 -2.12
C PHE A 241 13.86 -3.47 -1.12
#